data_AF-A0A7C1PCU7-F1
#
_entry.id   AF-A0A7C1PCU7-F1
#
_cell.length_a   1.000
_cell.length_b   1.000
_cell.length_c   1.000
_cell.angle_alpha   90.00
_cell.angle_beta   90.00
_cell.angle_gamma   90.00
#
_symmetry.space_group_name_H-M   'P 1'
#
loop_
_entity.id
_entity.type
_entity.pdbx_description
1 polymer ?
#
loop_
_entity_poly.entity_id
_entity_poly.type
_entity_poly.pdbx_seq_one_letter_code
_entity_poly.pdbx_strand_id
1 'polypeptide(L)'
;RSSQLQNLTTLDLRYNKIGDAGAKALAQSPYFRNLTTLNLGCNGIGAAGAEALAKSPHLHNLTMLVLWDNGISEAGREALKNSPYLRQCEVRL
;
A
#
# COMPACT_ATOMS: atom_id res chain seq x y z
N ARG A 1 16.63 -14.02 -1.66
CA ARG A 1 16.34 -12.76 -2.40
C ARG A 1 15.77 -13.16 -3.75
N SER A 2 14.45 -13.06 -3.95
CA SER A 2 13.82 -13.42 -5.22
C SER A 2 13.69 -12.16 -6.07
N SER A 3 14.54 -12.01 -7.09
CA SER A 3 14.42 -10.94 -8.10
C SER A 3 13.16 -11.08 -8.96
N GLN A 4 12.44 -12.21 -8.87
CA GLN A 4 11.29 -12.50 -9.71
C GLN A 4 10.08 -11.61 -9.43
N LEU A 5 9.98 -11.01 -8.24
CA LEU A 5 8.90 -10.09 -7.90
C LEU A 5 9.06 -8.71 -8.55
N GLN A 6 10.23 -8.40 -9.13
CA GLN A 6 10.48 -7.11 -9.77
C GLN A 6 9.57 -6.83 -10.96
N ASN A 7 9.02 -7.86 -11.60
CA ASN A 7 8.16 -7.72 -12.76
C ASN A 7 6.67 -7.79 -12.41
N LEU A 8 6.31 -7.89 -11.12
CA LEU A 8 4.91 -7.83 -10.73
C LEU A 8 4.33 -6.46 -10.99
N THR A 9 3.18 -6.44 -11.66
CA THR A 9 2.35 -5.27 -11.91
C THR A 9 1.14 -5.23 -10.99
N THR A 10 0.64 -6.40 -10.58
CA THR A 10 -0.52 -6.53 -9.70
C THR A 10 -0.20 -7.45 -8.54
N LEU A 11 -0.59 -7.03 -7.34
CA LEU A 11 -0.48 -7.82 -6.11
C LEU A 11 -1.80 -7.74 -5.34
N ASP A 12 -2.51 -8.86 -5.23
CA ASP A 12 -3.72 -8.99 -4.42
C ASP A 12 -3.42 -9.76 -3.14
N LEU A 13 -3.59 -9.11 -2.00
CA LEU A 13 -3.38 -9.66 -0.67
C LEU A 13 -4.58 -9.39 0.25
N ARG A 14 -5.79 -9.22 -0.30
CA ARG A 14 -6.98 -9.07 0.54
C ARG A 14 -7.20 -10.26 1.50
N TYR A 15 -7.76 -10.00 2.68
CA TYR A 15 -8.11 -11.02 3.68
C TYR A 15 -6.93 -11.81 4.29
N ASN A 16 -5.75 -11.18 4.48
CA ASN A 16 -4.55 -11.85 5.01
C ASN A 16 -4.10 -11.39 6.40
N LYS A 17 -4.87 -10.52 7.08
CA LYS A 17 -4.52 -9.97 8.41
C LYS A 17 -3.11 -9.35 8.47
N ILE A 18 -2.73 -8.64 7.41
CA ILE A 18 -1.39 -8.05 7.25
C ILE A 18 -1.04 -7.07 8.39
N GLY A 19 -2.02 -6.27 8.85
CA GLY A 19 -1.84 -5.24 9.87
C GLY A 19 -0.82 -4.16 9.50
N ASP A 20 -0.55 -3.26 10.45
CA ASP A 20 0.38 -2.14 10.24
C ASP A 20 1.82 -2.59 9.98
N ALA A 21 2.27 -3.63 10.70
CA ALA A 21 3.63 -4.16 10.54
C ALA A 21 3.86 -4.73 9.14
N GLY A 22 2.88 -5.47 8.60
CA GLY A 22 2.95 -6.01 7.26
C GLY A 22 2.85 -4.92 6.18
N ALA A 23 1.97 -3.92 6.37
CA ALA A 23 1.88 -2.77 5.47
C ALA A 23 3.21 -2.00 5.39
N LYS A 24 3.88 -1.83 6.54
CA LYS A 24 5.23 -1.25 6.60
C LYS A 24 6.27 -2.10 5.86
N ALA A 25 6.22 -3.42 6.00
CA ALA A 25 7.13 -4.31 5.27
C ALA A 25 6.92 -4.23 3.75
N LEU A 26 5.66 -4.17 3.29
CA LEU A 26 5.31 -3.96 1.89
C LEU A 26 5.84 -2.61 1.39
N ALA A 27 5.63 -1.53 2.15
CA ALA A 27 6.11 -0.19 1.85
C ALA A 27 7.64 -0.10 1.71
N GLN A 28 8.39 -0.93 2.44
CA GLN A 28 9.85 -0.95 2.42
C GLN A 28 10.45 -1.88 1.35
N SER A 29 9.63 -2.66 0.66
CA SER A 29 10.11 -3.62 -0.34
C SER A 29 10.56 -2.91 -1.62
N PRO A 30 11.86 -3.00 -2.01
CA PRO A 30 12.35 -2.37 -3.23
C PRO A 30 11.88 -3.08 -4.50
N TYR A 31 11.22 -4.23 -4.38
CA TYR A 31 10.79 -5.06 -5.50
C TYR A 31 9.45 -4.62 -6.10
N PHE A 32 8.71 -3.74 -5.43
CA PHE A 32 7.36 -3.34 -5.86
C PHE A 32 7.32 -2.06 -6.68
N ARG A 33 8.47 -1.60 -7.19
CA ARG A 33 8.59 -0.40 -8.04
C ARG A 33 7.77 -0.48 -9.32
N ASN A 34 7.46 -1.68 -9.81
CA ASN A 34 6.67 -1.88 -11.02
C ASN A 34 5.19 -2.20 -10.74
N LEU A 35 4.77 -2.24 -9.47
CA LEU A 35 3.35 -2.42 -9.15
C LEU A 35 2.55 -1.21 -9.62
N THR A 36 1.48 -1.49 -10.33
CA THR A 36 0.43 -0.54 -10.70
C THR A 36 -0.83 -0.75 -9.86
N THR A 37 -1.07 -1.97 -9.37
CA THR A 37 -2.22 -2.30 -8.53
C THR A 37 -1.80 -3.06 -7.28
N LEU A 38 -2.20 -2.56 -6.12
CA LEU A 38 -2.01 -3.20 -4.82
C LEU A 38 -3.35 -3.29 -4.08
N ASN A 39 -3.81 -4.50 -3.80
CA ASN A 39 -5.05 -4.73 -3.05
C ASN A 39 -4.75 -5.28 -1.65
N LEU A 40 -5.15 -4.50 -0.65
CA LEU A 40 -4.96 -4.73 0.77
C LEU A 40 -6.29 -4.64 1.53
N GLY A 41 -7.44 -4.83 0.88
CA GLY A 41 -8.73 -4.84 1.57
C GLY A 41 -8.84 -5.91 2.67
N CYS A 42 -9.61 -5.67 3.73
CA CYS A 42 -9.80 -6.59 4.86
C CYS A 42 -8.50 -7.09 5.51
N ASN A 43 -7.57 -6.19 5.86
CA ASN A 43 -6.27 -6.58 6.43
C ASN A 43 -5.96 -6.01 7.82
N GLY A 44 -6.89 -5.26 8.42
CA GLY A 44 -6.69 -4.64 9.72
C GLY A 44 -5.58 -3.59 9.73
N ILE A 45 -5.37 -2.90 8.60
CA ILE A 45 -4.40 -1.81 8.49
C ILE A 45 -4.96 -0.55 9.15
N GLY A 46 -4.20 0.04 10.05
CA GLY A 46 -4.53 1.26 10.76
C GLY A 46 -3.83 2.49 10.18
N ALA A 47 -3.81 3.57 10.96
CA ALA A 47 -3.19 4.83 10.56
C ALA A 47 -1.68 4.70 10.29
N ALA A 48 -0.96 3.92 11.12
CA ALA A 48 0.49 3.77 10.99
C ALA A 48 0.87 2.99 9.72
N GLY A 49 0.10 1.95 9.35
CA GLY A 49 0.30 1.23 8.10
C GLY A 49 -0.05 2.08 6.89
N ALA A 50 -1.15 2.83 6.94
CA ALA A 50 -1.52 3.79 5.89
C ALA A 50 -0.44 4.86 5.67
N GLU A 51 0.11 5.42 6.76
CA GLU A 51 1.23 6.39 6.70
C GLU A 51 2.49 5.76 6.09
N ALA A 52 2.82 4.51 6.44
CA ALA A 52 3.96 3.81 5.88
C ALA A 52 3.79 3.61 4.36
N LEU A 53 2.61 3.19 3.90
CA LEU A 53 2.29 3.06 2.48
C LEU A 53 2.39 4.42 1.76
N ALA A 54 1.84 5.48 2.35
CA ALA A 54 1.88 6.84 1.81
C ALA A 54 3.31 7.39 1.65
N LYS A 55 4.24 7.01 2.53
CA LYS A 55 5.63 7.47 2.50
C LYS A 55 6.56 6.57 1.68
N SER A 56 6.05 5.52 1.03
CA SER A 56 6.89 4.57 0.30
C SER A 56 7.39 5.14 -1.03
N PRO A 57 8.71 5.28 -1.24
CA PRO A 57 9.27 5.62 -2.55
C PRO A 57 9.25 4.43 -3.52
N HIS A 58 8.84 3.24 -3.07
CA HIS A 58 8.80 2.03 -3.89
C HIS A 58 7.42 1.76 -4.49
N LEU A 59 6.38 2.47 -4.05
CA LEU A 59 5.01 2.35 -4.55
C LEU A 59 4.60 3.49 -5.50
N HIS A 60 5.57 4.24 -6.03
CA HIS A 60 5.33 5.46 -6.82
C HIS A 60 4.64 5.22 -8.18
N ASN A 61 4.60 3.98 -8.67
CA ASN A 61 3.94 3.60 -9.93
C ASN A 61 2.51 3.09 -9.71
N LEU A 62 2.01 3.06 -8.48
CA LEU A 62 0.63 2.64 -8.22
C LEU A 62 -0.35 3.60 -8.88
N THR A 63 -1.28 3.03 -9.65
CA THR A 63 -2.46 3.70 -10.16
C THR A 63 -3.71 3.32 -9.35
N MET A 64 -3.67 2.20 -8.64
CA MET A 64 -4.76 1.74 -7.78
C MET A 64 -4.24 1.14 -6.48
N LEU A 65 -4.69 1.69 -5.36
CA LEU A 65 -4.47 1.17 -4.01
C LEU A 65 -5.81 0.91 -3.34
N VAL A 66 -6.06 -0.36 -3.01
CA VAL A 66 -7.34 -0.80 -2.46
C VAL A 66 -7.17 -1.15 -0.98
N LEU A 67 -7.92 -0.48 -0.13
CA LEU A 67 -7.80 -0.49 1.34
C LEU A 67 -9.16 -0.58 2.05
N TRP A 68 -10.23 -0.95 1.36
CA TRP A 68 -11.56 -1.11 1.98
C TRP A 68 -11.55 -2.10 3.15
N ASP A 69 -12.45 -1.87 4.10
CA ASP A 69 -12.60 -2.69 5.30
C ASP A 69 -11.27 -2.87 6.07
N ASN A 70 -10.57 -1.75 6.25
CA ASN A 70 -9.42 -1.62 7.16
C ASN A 70 -9.73 -0.62 8.27
N GLY A 71 -8.93 -0.62 9.33
CA GLY A 71 -9.06 0.28 10.48
C GLY A 71 -8.41 1.66 10.29
N ILE A 72 -8.44 2.21 9.07
CA ILE A 72 -7.73 3.45 8.74
C ILE A 72 -8.49 4.64 9.33
N SER A 73 -7.89 5.30 10.31
CA SER A 73 -8.43 6.54 10.88
C SER A 73 -8.24 7.74 9.95
N GLU A 74 -8.87 8.87 10.26
CA GLU A 74 -8.76 10.10 9.47
C GLU A 74 -7.31 10.55 9.26
N ALA A 75 -6.45 10.41 10.26
CA ALA A 75 -5.03 10.72 10.14
C ALA A 75 -4.34 9.85 9.05
N GLY A 76 -4.72 8.57 8.94
CA GLY A 76 -4.22 7.69 7.89
C GLY A 76 -4.76 8.06 6.51
N ARG A 77 -6.03 8.48 6.41
CA ARG A 77 -6.64 8.95 5.15
C ARG A 77 -5.93 10.21 4.65
N GLU A 78 -5.68 11.17 5.54
CA GLU A 78 -4.94 12.39 5.22
C GLU A 78 -3.47 12.10 4.86
N ALA A 79 -2.83 11.12 5.51
CA ALA A 79 -1.49 10.71 5.11
C ALA A 79 -1.46 10.16 3.67
N LEU A 80 -2.42 9.29 3.31
CA LEU A 80 -2.54 8.73 1.96
C LEU A 80 -2.80 9.82 0.90
N LYS A 81 -3.70 10.76 1.20
CA LYS A 81 -4.04 11.89 0.33
C LYS A 81 -2.87 12.84 0.10
N ASN A 82 -2.08 13.10 1.14
CA ASN A 82 -0.92 14.00 1.07
C ASN A 82 0.38 13.28 0.65
N SER A 83 0.30 12.03 0.18
CA SER A 83 1.47 11.27 -0.24
C SER A 83 2.15 11.94 -1.45
N PRO A 84 3.48 12.17 -1.40
CA PRO A 84 4.23 12.62 -2.57
C PRO A 84 4.44 11.52 -3.61
N TYR A 85 4.15 10.25 -3.28
CA TYR A 85 4.37 9.08 -4.14
C TYR A 85 3.08 8.54 -4.75
N LEU A 86 1.92 8.77 -4.13
CA LEU A 86 0.61 8.27 -4.58
C LEU A 86 -0.23 9.34 -5.31
N ARG A 87 0.39 10.39 -5.84
CA ARG A 87 -0.31 11.56 -6.44
C ARG A 87 -1.23 11.23 -7.61
N GLN A 88 -0.95 10.15 -8.34
CA GLN A 88 -1.76 9.68 -9.48
C GLN A 88 -2.49 8.37 -9.16
N CYS A 89 -2.43 7.92 -7.90
CA CYS A 89 -3.03 6.67 -7.45
C CYS A 89 -4.48 6.91 -7.02
N GLU A 90 -5.41 6.14 -7.56
CA GLU A 90 -6.75 6.02 -7.02
C GLU A 90 -6.70 5.20 -5.73
N VAL A 91 -6.97 5.86 -4.58
CA VAL A 91 -7.03 5.19 -3.28
C VAL A 91 -8.50 4.88 -2.95
N ARG A 92 -8.82 3.59 -2.82
CA ARG A 92 -10.15 3.09 -2.45
C ARG A 92 -10.14 2.66 -0.99
N LEU A 93 -10.92 3.33 -0.15
CA LEU A 93 -11.00 3.10 1.31
C LEU A 93 -12.33 2.46 1.71
#